data_AF-A0A7X5IVR6-F1
#
_entry.id   AF-A0A7X5IVR6-F1
#
_cell.length_a   1.000
_cell.length_b   1.000
_cell.length_c   1.000
_cell.angle_alpha   90.00
_cell.angle_beta   90.00
_cell.angle_gamma   90.00
#
_symmetry.space_group_name_H-M   'P 1'
#
loop_
_entity.id
_entity.type
_entity.pdbx_description
1 polymer ?
#
loop_
_entity_poly.entity_id
_entity_poly.type
_entity_poly.pdbx_seq_one_letter_code
_entity_poly.pdbx_strand_id
1 'polypeptide(L)'
;MMKNELINEYFEWIYQLVCKDTKGLFYRKLLCKLYDTPFNYTIAMDGNRAEDGVDLRYRFGYECGFANSAVADCLDNKDCSVLEMMVALAIRCEEHIMDNPDIGDRTGKWFLDMIVNLGLEKMTDDHFDKRYVESVLNRFLNREYKRNGDGGLFTVHHGRIDMRSVEIWYQAMWYLDEVLKS
;
A
#
# COMPACT_ATOMS: atom_id res chain seq x y z
N MET A 1 -19.51 -6.68 19.34
CA MET A 1 -19.21 -6.60 17.90
C MET A 1 -18.82 -7.98 17.43
N MET A 2 -19.39 -8.44 16.33
CA MET A 2 -19.00 -9.70 15.70
C MET A 2 -17.64 -9.52 15.02
N LYS A 3 -16.76 -10.52 15.08
CA LYS A 3 -15.41 -10.45 14.47
C LYS A 3 -15.42 -9.99 13.01
N ASN A 4 -16.41 -10.44 12.24
CA ASN A 4 -16.56 -10.08 10.83
C ASN A 4 -16.96 -8.60 10.63
N GLU A 5 -17.67 -7.99 11.59
CA GLU A 5 -18.04 -6.58 11.53
C GLU A 5 -16.79 -5.71 11.64
N LEU A 6 -15.91 -5.96 12.64
CA LEU A 6 -14.65 -5.20 12.80
C LEU A 6 -13.76 -5.35 11.57
N ILE A 7 -13.60 -6.57 11.04
CA ILE A 7 -12.78 -6.81 9.84
C ILE A 7 -13.30 -5.99 8.65
N ASN A 8 -14.63 -5.95 8.47
CA ASN A 8 -15.23 -5.14 7.40
C ASN A 8 -15.02 -3.65 7.66
N GLU A 9 -15.25 -3.16 8.88
CA GLU A 9 -15.04 -1.75 9.23
C GLU A 9 -13.58 -1.31 9.03
N TYR A 10 -12.63 -2.17 9.36
CA TYR A 10 -11.21 -1.91 9.11
C TYR A 10 -10.90 -1.83 7.61
N PHE A 11 -11.45 -2.74 6.81
CA PHE A 11 -11.30 -2.66 5.35
C PHE A 11 -11.94 -1.39 4.78
N GLU A 12 -13.13 -1.02 5.25
CA GLU A 12 -13.78 0.24 4.85
C GLU A 12 -12.94 1.46 5.24
N TRP A 13 -12.36 1.47 6.44
CA TRP A 13 -11.48 2.55 6.87
C TRP A 13 -10.25 2.68 5.97
N ILE A 14 -9.55 1.57 5.67
CA ILE A 14 -8.43 1.57 4.71
C ILE A 14 -8.88 2.06 3.34
N TYR A 15 -10.03 1.59 2.85
CA TYR A 15 -10.59 1.99 1.57
C TYR A 15 -10.78 3.51 1.49
N GLN A 16 -11.32 4.13 2.55
CA GLN A 16 -11.53 5.57 2.60
C GLN A 16 -10.22 6.36 2.59
N LEU A 17 -9.14 5.87 3.22
CA LEU A 17 -7.85 6.57 3.24
C LEU A 17 -7.28 6.81 1.84
N VAL A 18 -7.48 5.86 0.92
CA VAL A 18 -6.86 5.91 -0.42
C VAL A 18 -7.84 6.24 -1.55
N CYS A 19 -9.15 6.17 -1.30
CA CYS A 19 -10.20 6.46 -2.29
C CYS A 19 -11.04 7.70 -1.98
N LYS A 20 -10.69 8.51 -0.96
CA LYS A 20 -11.47 9.69 -0.55
C LYS A 20 -11.77 10.66 -1.70
N ASP A 21 -10.79 10.89 -2.57
CA ASP A 21 -10.86 11.87 -3.66
C ASP A 21 -11.05 11.24 -5.05
N THR A 22 -11.19 9.92 -5.13
CA THR A 22 -11.38 9.24 -6.42
C THR A 22 -12.84 9.42 -6.86
N LYS A 23 -13.08 10.40 -7.72
CA LYS A 23 -14.39 10.73 -8.32
C LYS A 23 -14.93 9.58 -9.20
N GLY A 24 -15.33 8.46 -8.60
CA GLY A 24 -15.99 7.33 -9.27
C GLY A 24 -15.07 6.20 -9.74
N LEU A 25 -13.81 6.13 -9.31
CA LEU A 25 -12.98 4.94 -9.52
C LEU A 25 -13.25 3.94 -8.40
N PHE A 26 -14.01 2.90 -8.71
CA PHE A 26 -14.24 1.78 -7.81
C PHE A 26 -13.12 0.75 -8.01
N TYR A 27 -12.12 0.76 -7.14
CA TYR A 27 -11.06 -0.26 -7.09
C TYR A 27 -11.36 -1.33 -6.03
N ARG A 28 -12.63 -1.51 -5.61
CA ARG A 28 -12.95 -2.37 -4.48
C ARG A 28 -12.48 -3.80 -4.70
N LYS A 29 -12.69 -4.39 -5.89
CA LYS A 29 -12.21 -5.73 -6.22
C LYS A 29 -10.69 -5.83 -6.17
N LEU A 30 -10.00 -4.80 -6.65
CA LEU A 30 -8.54 -4.71 -6.58
C LEU A 30 -8.06 -4.63 -5.13
N LEU A 31 -8.61 -3.72 -4.32
CA LEU A 31 -8.25 -3.55 -2.92
C LEU A 31 -8.56 -4.79 -2.10
N CYS A 32 -9.70 -5.46 -2.31
CA CYS A 32 -9.97 -6.75 -1.69
C CYS A 32 -8.87 -7.77 -2.04
N LYS A 33 -8.46 -7.85 -3.31
CA LYS A 33 -7.39 -8.76 -3.72
C LYS A 33 -6.04 -8.41 -3.09
N LEU A 34 -5.70 -7.13 -2.96
CA LEU A 34 -4.50 -6.68 -2.27
C LEU A 34 -4.55 -7.00 -0.76
N TYR A 35 -5.73 -6.87 -0.13
CA TYR A 35 -5.96 -7.16 1.29
C TYR A 35 -5.92 -8.66 1.62
N ASP A 36 -6.34 -9.50 0.67
CA ASP A 36 -6.30 -10.96 0.76
C ASP A 36 -4.90 -11.54 0.43
N THR A 37 -3.98 -10.73 -0.08
CA THR A 37 -2.63 -11.18 -0.46
C THR A 37 -1.63 -10.83 0.64
N PRO A 38 -0.96 -11.81 1.27
CA PRO A 38 0.11 -11.54 2.24
C PRO A 38 1.29 -10.79 1.61
N PHE A 39 1.84 -9.82 2.33
CA PHE A 39 3.06 -9.14 1.97
C PHE A 39 4.27 -9.96 2.42
N ASN A 40 4.70 -10.88 1.55
CA ASN A 40 5.94 -11.63 1.74
C ASN A 40 7.15 -10.81 1.24
N TYR A 41 8.23 -10.78 2.00
CA TYR A 41 9.44 -10.05 1.66
C TYR A 41 10.68 -10.94 1.71
N THR A 42 11.63 -10.66 0.81
CA THR A 42 12.92 -11.38 0.73
C THR A 42 14.09 -10.55 1.26
N ILE A 43 13.96 -9.21 1.27
CA ILE A 43 14.93 -8.31 1.90
C ILE A 43 14.50 -8.08 3.34
N ALA A 44 15.35 -8.45 4.30
CA ALA A 44 14.99 -8.45 5.72
C ALA A 44 14.45 -7.09 6.24
N MET A 45 15.00 -5.97 5.75
CA MET A 45 14.59 -4.63 6.16
C MET A 45 13.21 -4.20 5.65
N ASP A 46 12.65 -4.89 4.64
CA ASP A 46 11.25 -4.71 4.24
C ASP A 46 10.28 -5.20 5.33
N GLY A 47 10.76 -5.97 6.32
CA GLY A 47 10.00 -6.31 7.52
C GLY A 47 9.51 -5.09 8.30
N ASN A 48 10.26 -3.98 8.28
CA ASN A 48 9.80 -2.71 8.87
C ASN A 48 8.55 -2.17 8.15
N ARG A 49 8.38 -2.44 6.84
CA ARG A 49 7.17 -2.04 6.09
C ARG A 49 5.99 -2.94 6.38
N ALA A 50 6.25 -4.22 6.64
CA ALA A 50 5.23 -5.13 7.13
C ALA A 50 4.71 -4.67 8.50
N GLU A 51 5.62 -4.29 9.41
CA GLU A 51 5.29 -3.74 10.74
C GLU A 51 4.50 -2.43 10.64
N ASP A 52 4.94 -1.47 9.81
CA ASP A 52 4.17 -0.24 9.52
C ASP A 52 2.72 -0.56 9.10
N GLY A 53 2.54 -1.61 8.28
CA GLY A 53 1.21 -2.07 7.83
C GLY A 53 0.37 -2.72 8.93
N VAL A 54 0.99 -3.44 9.87
CA VAL A 54 0.30 -4.01 11.05
C VAL A 54 -0.12 -2.90 12.02
N ASP A 55 0.74 -1.90 12.22
CA ASP A 55 0.45 -0.75 13.10
C ASP A 55 -0.80 0.03 12.68
N LEU A 56 -1.17 0.00 11.39
CA LEU A 56 -2.43 0.58 10.91
C LEU A 56 -3.67 -0.02 11.59
N ARG A 57 -3.63 -1.29 11.99
CA ARG A 57 -4.74 -1.95 12.70
C ARG A 57 -5.03 -1.26 14.03
N TYR A 58 -3.97 -0.85 14.72
CA TYR A 58 -4.05 -0.16 16.00
C TYR A 58 -4.38 1.33 15.84
N ARG A 59 -3.89 1.96 14.77
CA ARG A 59 -4.34 3.31 14.38
C ARG A 59 -5.85 3.34 14.11
N PHE A 60 -6.37 2.39 13.34
CA PHE A 60 -7.81 2.19 13.15
C PHE A 60 -8.54 2.03 14.48
N GLY A 61 -8.04 1.16 15.36
CA GLY A 61 -8.64 0.97 16.67
C GLY A 61 -8.74 2.26 17.48
N TYR A 62 -7.64 3.03 17.53
CA TYR A 62 -7.60 4.31 18.22
C TYR A 62 -8.58 5.33 17.61
N GLU A 63 -8.56 5.52 16.29
CA GLU A 63 -9.37 6.52 15.59
C GLU A 63 -10.88 6.19 15.61
N CYS A 64 -11.23 4.90 15.55
CA CYS A 64 -12.62 4.44 15.55
C CYS A 64 -13.14 4.07 16.95
N GLY A 65 -12.33 4.23 18.01
CA GLY A 65 -12.75 4.01 19.40
C GLY A 65 -12.86 2.53 19.80
N PHE A 66 -12.13 1.63 19.14
CA PHE A 66 -12.02 0.22 19.51
C PHE A 66 -10.86 -0.03 20.48
N ALA A 67 -11.07 -0.95 21.42
CA ALA A 67 -10.00 -1.37 22.32
C ALA A 67 -8.93 -2.18 21.57
N ASN A 68 -7.65 -2.01 21.97
CA ASN A 68 -6.53 -2.77 21.41
C ASN A 68 -6.73 -4.29 21.50
N SER A 69 -7.42 -4.79 22.54
CA SER A 69 -7.75 -6.22 22.63
C SER A 69 -8.69 -6.68 21.52
N ALA A 70 -9.69 -5.87 21.17
CA ALA A 70 -10.61 -6.18 20.07
C ALA A 70 -9.88 -6.17 18.72
N VAL A 71 -8.96 -5.22 18.52
CA VAL A 71 -8.07 -5.18 17.34
C VAL A 71 -7.23 -6.45 17.27
N ALA A 72 -6.52 -6.80 18.33
CA ALA A 72 -5.66 -7.98 18.37
C ALA A 72 -6.45 -9.28 18.09
N ASP A 73 -7.61 -9.46 18.75
CA ASP A 73 -8.44 -10.67 18.59
C ASP A 73 -9.02 -10.82 17.16
N CYS A 74 -9.26 -9.70 16.49
CA CYS A 74 -9.96 -9.68 15.20
C CYS A 74 -9.03 -9.56 13.99
N LEU A 75 -7.97 -8.75 14.07
CA LEU A 75 -7.12 -8.35 12.94
C LEU A 75 -5.73 -9.00 12.97
N ASP A 76 -5.18 -9.34 14.14
CA ASP A 76 -3.83 -9.94 14.25
C ASP A 76 -3.77 -11.45 14.01
N ASN A 77 -4.86 -12.01 13.49
CA ASN A 77 -4.94 -13.41 13.09
C ASN A 77 -4.35 -13.70 11.70
N LYS A 78 -3.77 -12.69 11.03
CA LYS A 78 -3.11 -12.82 9.73
C LYS A 78 -1.89 -11.90 9.64
N ASP A 79 -0.95 -12.29 8.80
CA ASP A 79 0.21 -11.47 8.42
C ASP A 79 -0.24 -10.15 7.76
N CYS A 80 0.68 -9.19 7.69
CA CYS A 80 0.47 -7.95 6.95
C CYS A 80 0.11 -8.25 5.49
N SER A 81 -0.97 -7.64 4.99
CA SER A 81 -1.36 -7.74 3.60
C SER A 81 -0.60 -6.74 2.73
N VAL A 82 -0.56 -7.00 1.40
CA VAL A 82 -0.01 -6.05 0.44
C VAL A 82 -0.75 -4.71 0.52
N LEU A 83 -2.08 -4.72 0.72
CA LEU A 83 -2.84 -3.49 0.90
C LEU A 83 -2.38 -2.70 2.14
N GLU A 84 -2.30 -3.35 3.30
CA GLU A 84 -1.88 -2.72 4.56
C GLU A 84 -0.50 -2.07 4.42
N MET A 85 0.46 -2.83 3.88
CA MET A 85 1.82 -2.32 3.66
C MET A 85 1.83 -1.11 2.71
N MET A 86 1.12 -1.18 1.58
CA MET A 86 1.08 -0.07 0.62
C MET A 86 0.40 1.17 1.20
N VAL A 87 -0.69 1.02 1.94
CA VAL A 87 -1.38 2.16 2.56
C VAL A 87 -0.52 2.79 3.66
N ALA A 88 0.14 1.99 4.49
CA ALA A 88 1.03 2.51 5.53
C ALA A 88 2.22 3.27 4.92
N LEU A 89 2.76 2.76 3.82
CA LEU A 89 3.82 3.44 3.09
C LEU A 89 3.35 4.76 2.48
N ALA A 90 2.15 4.81 1.91
CA ALA A 90 1.56 6.04 1.37
C ALA A 90 1.35 7.10 2.46
N ILE A 91 0.81 6.70 3.62
CA ILE A 91 0.65 7.56 4.80
C ILE A 91 2.01 8.07 5.26
N ARG A 92 3.01 7.20 5.35
CA ARG A 92 4.36 7.58 5.77
C ARG A 92 5.02 8.56 4.80
N CYS A 93 4.74 8.44 3.49
CA CYS A 93 5.18 9.43 2.50
C CYS A 93 4.51 10.78 2.73
N GLU A 94 3.20 10.82 2.98
CA GLU A 94 2.47 12.07 3.20
C GLU A 94 2.80 12.71 4.54
N GLU A 95 2.56 12.02 5.66
CA GLU A 95 2.59 12.60 7.00
C GLU A 95 4.01 12.90 7.51
N HIS A 96 5.03 12.19 7.03
CA HIS A 96 6.39 12.31 7.58
C HIS A 96 7.42 12.92 6.64
N ILE A 97 7.17 12.93 5.33
CA ILE A 97 8.19 13.32 4.33
C ILE A 97 7.69 14.48 3.47
N MET A 98 6.49 14.35 2.91
CA MET A 98 5.99 15.26 1.86
C MET A 98 4.93 16.24 2.34
N ASP A 99 4.57 16.23 3.64
CA ASP A 99 3.47 17.02 4.21
C ASP A 99 3.46 18.46 3.71
N ASN A 100 2.28 18.92 3.30
CA ASN A 100 2.08 20.28 2.84
C ASN A 100 0.66 20.76 3.20
N PRO A 101 0.52 21.65 4.20
CA PRO A 101 -0.79 22.09 4.68
C PRO A 101 -1.60 22.86 3.64
N ASP A 102 -0.96 23.45 2.63
CA ASP A 102 -1.64 24.21 1.57
C ASP A 102 -2.31 23.30 0.53
N ILE A 103 -1.84 22.05 0.38
CA ILE A 103 -2.37 21.09 -0.59
C ILE A 103 -3.34 20.11 0.09
N GLY A 104 -3.10 19.80 1.37
CA GLY A 104 -3.85 18.80 2.12
C GLY A 104 -3.35 17.37 1.87
N ASP A 105 -4.08 16.41 2.42
CA ASP A 105 -3.71 14.99 2.45
C ASP A 105 -3.69 14.35 1.06
N ARG A 106 -2.49 13.97 0.58
CA ARG A 106 -2.27 13.27 -0.68
C ARG A 106 -1.99 11.78 -0.53
N THR A 107 -2.34 11.17 0.60
CA THR A 107 -2.17 9.71 0.82
C THR A 107 -2.72 8.89 -0.34
N GLY A 108 -3.94 9.20 -0.80
CA GLY A 108 -4.55 8.52 -1.95
C GLY A 108 -3.77 8.68 -3.26
N LYS A 109 -3.11 9.82 -3.46
CA LYS A 109 -2.24 10.04 -4.63
C LYS A 109 -1.01 9.14 -4.57
N TRP A 110 -0.29 9.09 -3.45
CA TRP A 110 0.90 8.23 -3.32
C TRP A 110 0.56 6.75 -3.48
N PHE A 111 -0.58 6.33 -2.94
CA PHE A 111 -1.11 4.99 -3.16
C PHE A 111 -1.40 4.74 -4.65
N LEU A 112 -2.06 5.68 -5.33
CA LEU A 112 -2.37 5.56 -6.74
C LEU A 112 -1.10 5.52 -7.62
N ASP A 113 -0.07 6.31 -7.29
CA ASP A 113 1.22 6.27 -7.99
C ASP A 113 1.83 4.85 -7.93
N MET A 114 1.74 4.18 -6.77
CA MET A 114 2.16 2.77 -6.64
C MET A 114 1.30 1.82 -7.49
N ILE A 115 -0.02 2.00 -7.52
CA ILE A 115 -0.93 1.20 -8.36
C ILE A 115 -0.61 1.37 -9.85
N VAL A 116 -0.32 2.60 -10.28
CA VAL A 116 0.08 2.91 -11.66
C VAL A 116 1.42 2.26 -11.99
N ASN A 117 2.42 2.34 -11.11
CA ASN A 117 3.73 1.74 -11.36
C ASN A 117 3.70 0.19 -11.38
N LEU A 118 2.78 -0.43 -10.63
CA LEU A 118 2.50 -1.86 -10.73
C LEU A 118 1.84 -2.23 -12.07
N GLY A 119 1.24 -1.27 -12.77
CA GLY A 119 0.45 -1.48 -13.98
C GLY A 119 -0.97 -1.98 -13.69
N LEU A 120 -1.55 -1.53 -12.57
CA LEU A 120 -2.87 -1.96 -12.07
C LEU A 120 -3.94 -0.85 -12.18
N GLU A 121 -3.62 0.31 -12.75
CA GLU A 121 -4.52 1.47 -12.84
C GLU A 121 -5.78 1.20 -13.65
N LYS A 122 -5.76 0.22 -14.55
CA LYS A 122 -6.94 -0.17 -15.34
C LYS A 122 -7.81 -1.22 -14.65
N MET A 123 -7.41 -1.73 -13.48
CA MET A 123 -8.13 -2.78 -12.75
C MET A 123 -9.27 -2.21 -11.89
N THR A 124 -10.09 -1.34 -12.50
CA THR A 124 -11.35 -0.89 -11.91
C THR A 124 -12.33 -2.06 -11.80
N ASP A 125 -13.38 -1.91 -11.00
CA ASP A 125 -14.32 -3.00 -10.72
C ASP A 125 -14.98 -3.59 -11.97
N ASP A 126 -15.19 -2.79 -13.03
CA ASP A 126 -15.76 -3.24 -14.30
C ASP A 126 -14.74 -3.96 -15.21
N HIS A 127 -13.46 -3.69 -15.02
CA HIS A 127 -12.36 -4.23 -15.83
C HIS A 127 -11.45 -5.19 -15.06
N PHE A 128 -11.85 -5.58 -13.85
CA PHE A 128 -11.03 -6.36 -12.95
C PHE A 128 -10.72 -7.76 -13.50
N ASP A 129 -9.43 -7.99 -13.83
CA ASP A 129 -8.90 -9.30 -14.19
C ASP A 129 -8.08 -9.87 -13.02
N LYS A 130 -8.68 -10.83 -12.32
CA LYS A 130 -8.05 -11.50 -11.18
C LYS A 130 -6.71 -12.17 -11.54
N ARG A 131 -6.61 -12.81 -12.72
CA ARG A 131 -5.40 -13.56 -13.12
C ARG A 131 -4.27 -12.59 -13.45
N TYR A 132 -4.59 -11.49 -14.12
CA TYR A 132 -3.62 -10.44 -14.38
C TYR A 132 -3.09 -9.84 -13.08
N VAL A 133 -3.98 -9.47 -12.15
CA VAL A 133 -3.59 -8.93 -10.83
C VAL A 133 -2.71 -9.92 -10.08
N GLU A 134 -3.05 -11.21 -10.04
CA GLU A 134 -2.21 -12.24 -9.41
C GLU A 134 -0.83 -12.33 -10.04
N SER A 135 -0.72 -12.25 -11.36
CA SER A 135 0.58 -12.24 -12.06
C SER A 135 1.43 -11.01 -11.70
N VAL A 136 0.81 -9.84 -11.56
CA VAL A 136 1.49 -8.60 -11.18
C VAL A 136 1.96 -8.66 -9.72
N LEU A 137 1.13 -9.16 -8.81
CA LEU A 137 1.49 -9.31 -7.39
C LEU A 137 2.62 -10.32 -7.22
N ASN A 138 2.59 -11.44 -7.94
CA ASN A 138 3.70 -12.40 -7.93
C ASN A 138 5.01 -11.76 -8.42
N ARG A 139 4.97 -10.98 -9.52
CA ARG A 139 6.15 -10.25 -10.02
C ARG A 139 6.68 -9.26 -8.98
N PHE A 140 5.80 -8.52 -8.31
CA PHE A 140 6.16 -7.56 -7.28
C PHE A 140 6.83 -8.25 -6.07
N LEU A 141 6.15 -9.25 -5.49
CA LEU A 141 6.62 -9.95 -4.28
C LEU A 141 7.93 -10.72 -4.53
N ASN A 142 8.10 -11.30 -5.72
CA ASN A 142 9.34 -12.00 -6.12
C ASN A 142 10.43 -11.07 -6.66
N ARG A 143 10.17 -9.76 -6.72
CA ARG A 143 11.13 -8.74 -7.18
C ARG A 143 11.59 -8.96 -8.63
N GLU A 144 10.70 -9.45 -9.48
CA GLU A 144 10.91 -9.76 -10.90
C GLU A 144 10.54 -8.58 -11.82
N TYR A 145 10.33 -7.38 -11.25
CA TYR A 145 10.13 -6.14 -11.99
C TYR A 145 11.44 -5.64 -12.62
N LYS A 146 11.42 -4.51 -13.35
CA LYS A 146 12.62 -4.03 -14.05
C LYS A 146 13.68 -3.50 -13.08
N ARG A 147 14.94 -3.45 -13.53
CA ARG A 147 16.09 -2.97 -12.75
C ARG A 147 15.88 -1.58 -12.13
N ASN A 148 15.16 -0.70 -12.83
CA ASN A 148 14.86 0.67 -12.38
C ASN A 148 13.60 0.76 -11.50
N GLY A 149 12.96 -0.36 -11.17
CA GLY A 149 11.74 -0.40 -10.34
C GLY A 149 10.42 -0.40 -11.11
N ASP A 150 10.45 -0.24 -12.43
CA ASP A 150 9.23 -0.30 -13.28
C ASP A 150 8.58 -1.69 -13.22
N GLY A 151 7.30 -1.71 -12.87
CA GLY A 151 6.52 -2.91 -12.55
C GLY A 151 6.54 -3.31 -11.06
N GLY A 152 7.25 -2.58 -10.20
CA GLY A 152 7.22 -2.62 -8.74
C GLY A 152 6.39 -1.48 -8.15
N LEU A 153 6.75 -0.93 -6.99
CA LEU A 153 6.03 0.22 -6.40
C LEU A 153 6.52 1.58 -6.88
N PHE A 154 7.81 1.71 -7.19
CA PHE A 154 8.42 2.97 -7.59
C PHE A 154 9.40 2.77 -8.74
N THR A 155 9.38 3.66 -9.73
CA THR A 155 10.42 3.75 -10.75
C THR A 155 11.34 4.92 -10.42
N VAL A 156 12.66 4.69 -10.51
CA VAL A 156 13.68 5.72 -10.34
C VAL A 156 14.51 5.79 -11.63
N HIS A 157 14.54 6.95 -12.28
CA HIS A 157 15.13 7.13 -13.60
C HIS A 157 16.64 7.39 -13.55
N HIS A 158 17.13 7.98 -12.47
CA HIS A 158 18.51 8.45 -12.34
C HIS A 158 19.34 7.62 -11.34
N GLY A 159 19.14 6.30 -11.34
CA GLY A 159 19.86 5.35 -10.48
C GLY A 159 20.76 4.38 -11.26
N ARG A 160 22.00 4.19 -10.79
CA ARG A 160 22.85 3.06 -11.24
C ARG A 160 22.57 1.76 -10.48
N ILE A 161 21.87 1.86 -9.35
CA ILE A 161 21.58 0.76 -8.42
C ILE A 161 20.42 -0.07 -8.97
N ASP A 162 20.49 -1.39 -8.76
CA ASP A 162 19.40 -2.29 -9.10
C ASP A 162 18.31 -2.22 -8.01
N MET A 163 17.15 -1.68 -8.34
CA MET A 163 16.03 -1.52 -7.41
C MET A 163 15.54 -2.86 -6.86
N ARG A 164 15.79 -3.97 -7.55
CA ARG A 164 15.45 -5.33 -7.07
C ARG A 164 16.33 -5.81 -5.92
N SER A 165 17.43 -5.13 -5.60
CA SER A 165 18.26 -5.44 -4.43
C SER A 165 18.14 -4.43 -3.30
N VAL A 166 17.21 -3.48 -3.40
CA VAL A 166 17.07 -2.36 -2.46
C VAL A 166 15.74 -2.48 -1.71
N GLU A 167 15.75 -2.31 -0.39
CA GLU A 167 14.50 -2.27 0.40
C GLU A 167 13.54 -1.18 -0.11
N ILE A 168 12.24 -1.43 0.01
CA ILE A 168 11.15 -0.57 -0.49
C ILE A 168 11.27 0.85 0.08
N TRP A 169 11.73 1.00 1.32
CA TRP A 169 11.90 2.32 1.93
C TRP A 169 12.85 3.21 1.15
N TYR A 170 14.06 2.73 0.81
CA TYR A 170 14.99 3.51 0.00
C TYR A 170 14.47 3.75 -1.42
N GLN A 171 13.75 2.78 -2.00
CA GLN A 171 13.11 2.97 -3.29
C GLN A 171 12.11 4.13 -3.26
N ALA A 172 11.29 4.21 -2.20
CA ALA A 172 10.36 5.31 -1.97
C ALA A 172 11.09 6.64 -1.81
N MET A 173 12.15 6.69 -0.99
CA MET A 173 12.91 7.93 -0.77
C MET A 173 13.55 8.48 -2.05
N TRP A 174 14.10 7.60 -2.89
CA TRP A 174 14.67 8.02 -4.18
C TRP A 174 13.61 8.48 -5.17
N TYR A 175 12.44 7.83 -5.19
CA TYR A 175 11.32 8.27 -6.00
C TYR A 175 10.82 9.66 -5.58
N LEU A 176 10.62 9.89 -4.27
CA LEU A 176 10.19 11.19 -3.76
C LEU A 176 11.20 12.30 -4.06
N ASP A 177 12.51 12.01 -3.99
CA ASP A 177 13.56 12.96 -4.39
C ASP A 177 13.49 13.33 -5.89
N GLU A 178 13.15 12.39 -6.78
CA GLU A 178 12.90 12.70 -8.19
C GLU A 178 11.63 13.54 -8.38
N VAL A 179 10.55 13.24 -7.66
CA VAL A 179 9.29 14.02 -7.68
C VAL A 179 9.50 15.46 -7.18
N LEU A 180 10.40 15.70 -6.24
CA LEU A 180 10.74 17.04 -5.75
C LEU A 180 11.58 17.86 -6.75
N LYS A 181 12.24 17.20 -7.69
CA LYS A 181 13.14 17.83 -8.68
C LYS A 181 12.48 18.06 -10.03
N SER A 182 11.33 17.45 -10.29
CA SER A 182 10.51 17.62 -11.50
C SER A 182 9.72 18.91 -11.48
#